data_AF-A0A7V9Q2T5-F1
#
_entry.id   AF-A0A7V9Q2T5-F1
#
_cell.length_a   1.000
_cell.length_b   1.000
_cell.length_c   1.000
_cell.angle_alpha   90.00
_cell.angle_beta   90.00
_cell.angle_gamma   90.00
#
_symmetry.space_group_name_H-M   'P 1'
#
loop_
_entity.id
_entity.type
_entity.pdbx_description
1 polymer ?
#
loop_
_entity_poly.entity_id
_entity_poly.type
_entity_poly.pdbx_seq_one_letter_code
_entity_poly.pdbx_strand_id
1 'polypeptide(L)'
;VLAHPELTDRGTAQEPSPFAEEARAAVAGEWEERAEELFGPAETLPSTFRLLRDELLTTVSQVGGRLGELRFDTDLDVSHAVVRYLEVLKLASLMERTRAGQPVAETLPEVNQRLLQAVTAEQREIFETSALDDYLLDAERDEKLRQRAVTARGEPSLEAFLPRRGEGLLLSASDIQTYLTCPLKYKFARVFRIPSEPTLNQRFGILVHQVLERYHAGSEAGRTLPELLGLLEAGWRRGGFGDSEEERQLRGKATQSLLRYHDRFRSEEREPVWFERSFQFRLGPHLLRGRVDRVDRLPDGGYELIDYKTGRPRTPAQLRDDVQLSLYAVGAREAWQLDAARQAYYYVLDDEKVPVDRGEADRQAIEATVMEVGDGILGQGFEPTPSFAACSQCDFRIACPAAER
;
A
#
# COMPACT_ATOMS: atom_id res chain seq x y z
N VAL A 1 -16.07 -2.51 -19.77
CA VAL A 1 -17.09 -3.29 -19.06
C VAL A 1 -17.61 -2.41 -17.95
N LEU A 2 -18.92 -2.12 -17.94
CA LEU A 2 -19.57 -1.45 -16.81
C LEU A 2 -20.04 -2.56 -15.88
N ALA A 3 -19.94 -2.36 -14.57
CA ALA A 3 -20.40 -3.32 -13.58
C ALA A 3 -21.00 -2.57 -12.39
N HIS A 4 -21.98 -3.19 -11.75
CA HIS A 4 -22.53 -2.76 -10.47
C HIS A 4 -22.79 -4.01 -9.63
N PRO A 5 -22.72 -3.92 -8.29
CA PRO A 5 -23.13 -5.02 -7.44
C PRO A 5 -24.65 -5.19 -7.55
N GLU A 6 -25.11 -6.44 -7.64
CA GLU A 6 -26.54 -6.76 -7.63
C GLU A 6 -27.15 -6.51 -6.24
N LEU A 7 -26.36 -6.70 -5.19
CA LEU A 7 -26.76 -6.54 -3.79
C LEU A 7 -25.83 -5.54 -3.09
N THR A 8 -26.41 -4.71 -2.22
CA THR A 8 -25.63 -3.94 -1.24
C THR A 8 -25.07 -4.87 -0.16
N ASP A 9 -24.13 -4.37 0.64
CA ASP A 9 -23.59 -5.06 1.83
C ASP A 9 -24.65 -5.49 2.87
N ARG A 10 -25.89 -5.00 2.72
CA ARG A 10 -27.05 -5.36 3.57
C ARG A 10 -28.01 -6.34 2.89
N GLY A 11 -27.65 -6.88 1.73
CA GLY A 11 -28.47 -7.83 0.97
C GLY A 11 -29.68 -7.19 0.26
N THR A 12 -29.68 -5.87 0.05
CA THR A 12 -30.75 -5.20 -0.71
C THR A 12 -30.36 -5.07 -2.17
N ALA A 13 -31.28 -5.34 -3.10
CA ALA A 13 -31.03 -5.16 -4.53
C ALA A 13 -30.58 -3.73 -4.85
N GLN A 14 -29.52 -3.60 -5.63
CA GLN A 14 -28.95 -2.32 -6.07
C GLN A 14 -29.07 -2.22 -7.59
N GLU A 15 -29.81 -1.21 -8.05
CA GLU A 15 -29.92 -0.92 -9.47
C GLU A 15 -28.66 -0.24 -10.02
N PRO A 16 -28.33 -0.46 -11.30
CA PRO A 16 -27.25 0.26 -11.97
C PRO A 16 -27.48 1.77 -11.93
N SER A 17 -26.40 2.55 -11.89
CA SER A 17 -26.52 4.01 -11.90
C SER A 17 -27.15 4.50 -13.21
N PRO A 18 -27.86 5.66 -13.21
CA PRO A 18 -28.46 6.21 -14.42
C PRO A 18 -27.46 6.38 -15.58
N PHE A 19 -26.22 6.76 -15.27
CA PHE A 19 -25.14 6.86 -16.25
C PHE A 19 -24.76 5.50 -16.86
N ALA A 20 -24.75 4.44 -16.06
CA ALA A 20 -24.45 3.09 -16.54
C ALA A 20 -25.55 2.56 -17.47
N GLU A 21 -26.82 2.87 -17.18
CA GLU A 21 -27.94 2.55 -18.07
C GLU A 21 -27.91 3.35 -19.37
N GLU A 22 -27.61 4.65 -19.34
CA GLU A 22 -27.45 5.46 -20.54
C GLU A 22 -26.33 4.93 -21.44
N ALA A 23 -25.19 4.57 -20.84
CA ALA A 23 -24.07 4.00 -21.56
C ALA A 23 -24.37 2.61 -22.14
N ARG A 24 -25.09 1.74 -21.40
CA ARG A 24 -25.56 0.45 -21.89
C ARG A 24 -26.52 0.62 -23.07
N ALA A 25 -27.48 1.53 -22.97
CA ALA A 25 -28.46 1.80 -24.02
C ALA A 25 -27.80 2.34 -25.30
N ALA A 26 -26.82 3.23 -25.16
CA ALA A 26 -26.09 3.82 -26.29
C ALA A 26 -25.32 2.79 -27.14
N VAL A 27 -24.91 1.67 -26.53
CA VAL A 27 -24.16 0.60 -27.22
C VAL A 27 -24.99 -0.68 -27.44
N ALA A 28 -26.29 -0.63 -27.14
CA ALA A 28 -27.19 -1.79 -27.13
C ALA A 28 -26.61 -3.00 -26.35
N GLY A 29 -25.98 -2.72 -25.20
CA GLY A 29 -25.39 -3.73 -24.32
C GLY A 29 -26.42 -4.46 -23.46
N GLU A 30 -26.07 -5.65 -23.00
CA GLU A 30 -26.84 -6.43 -22.03
C GLU A 30 -26.08 -6.53 -20.70
N TRP A 31 -26.82 -6.55 -19.59
CA TRP A 31 -26.23 -6.88 -18.29
C TRP A 31 -26.04 -8.38 -18.19
N GLU A 32 -24.85 -8.79 -17.77
CA GLU A 32 -24.54 -10.18 -17.46
C GLU A 32 -24.23 -10.29 -15.97
N GLU A 33 -24.92 -11.19 -15.28
CA GLU A 33 -24.68 -11.45 -13.87
C GLU A 33 -23.33 -12.17 -13.72
N ARG A 34 -22.42 -11.57 -12.95
CA ARG A 34 -21.09 -12.10 -12.68
C ARG A 34 -20.89 -12.21 -11.18
N ALA A 35 -20.71 -13.44 -10.70
CA ALA A 35 -20.23 -13.68 -9.34
C ALA A 35 -18.75 -13.24 -9.28
N GLU A 36 -18.51 -11.99 -8.91
CA GLU A 36 -17.19 -11.42 -8.69
C GLU A 36 -17.15 -10.86 -7.26
N GLU A 37 -16.67 -11.66 -6.31
CA GLU A 37 -16.28 -11.16 -4.99
C GLU A 37 -15.00 -10.34 -5.16
N LEU A 38 -15.16 -9.04 -5.31
CA LEU A 38 -14.07 -8.08 -5.31
C LEU A 38 -13.48 -8.05 -3.88
N PHE A 39 -12.36 -8.76 -3.73
CA PHE A 39 -11.49 -8.82 -2.56
C PHE A 39 -12.00 -9.66 -1.39
N GLY A 40 -11.71 -10.97 -1.52
CA GLY A 40 -11.77 -11.93 -0.43
C GLY A 40 -10.80 -13.10 -0.67
N PRO A 41 -10.56 -13.95 0.34
CA PRO A 41 -9.74 -15.18 0.28
C PRO A 41 -10.11 -16.20 -0.82
N ALA A 42 -11.20 -15.98 -1.55
CA ALA A 42 -11.47 -16.58 -2.86
C ALA A 42 -10.36 -16.30 -3.90
N GLU A 43 -9.47 -15.32 -3.66
CA GLU A 43 -8.24 -15.11 -4.43
C GLU A 43 -7.26 -16.29 -4.37
N THR A 44 -7.38 -17.25 -3.44
CA THR A 44 -6.46 -18.41 -3.40
C THR A 44 -6.48 -19.19 -4.73
N LEU A 45 -7.65 -19.52 -5.28
CA LEU A 45 -7.74 -20.25 -6.55
C LEU A 45 -7.22 -19.43 -7.75
N PRO A 46 -7.70 -18.20 -8.05
CA PRO A 46 -7.20 -17.39 -9.16
C PRO A 46 -5.72 -16.98 -9.02
N SER A 47 -5.23 -16.76 -7.80
CA SER A 47 -3.83 -16.37 -7.57
C SER A 47 -2.90 -17.57 -7.67
N THR A 48 -3.27 -18.72 -7.11
CA THR A 48 -2.52 -19.98 -7.30
C THR A 48 -2.54 -20.38 -8.77
N PHE A 49 -3.65 -20.18 -9.50
CA PHE A 49 -3.72 -20.40 -10.95
C PHE A 49 -2.71 -19.52 -11.71
N ARG A 50 -2.68 -18.21 -11.44
CA ARG A 50 -1.72 -17.28 -12.06
C ARG A 50 -0.28 -17.70 -11.78
N LEU A 51 0.02 -18.03 -10.52
CA LEU A 51 1.36 -18.44 -10.10
C LEU A 51 1.81 -19.73 -10.79
N LEU A 52 0.99 -20.80 -10.77
CA LEU A 52 1.34 -22.07 -11.41
C LEU A 52 1.40 -21.95 -12.94
N ARG A 53 0.57 -21.09 -13.54
CA ARG A 53 0.64 -20.80 -14.98
C ARG A 53 1.97 -20.16 -15.34
N ASP A 54 2.40 -19.16 -14.59
CA ASP A 54 3.66 -18.43 -14.87
C ASP A 54 4.88 -19.34 -14.63
N GLU A 55 4.82 -20.20 -13.60
CA GLU A 55 5.81 -21.25 -13.35
C GLU A 55 5.84 -22.26 -14.52
N LEU A 56 4.69 -22.74 -14.97
CA LEU A 56 4.58 -23.67 -16.09
C LEU A 56 5.20 -23.10 -17.36
N LEU A 57 4.90 -21.84 -17.71
CA LEU A 57 5.46 -21.18 -18.88
C LEU A 57 6.99 -21.12 -18.83
N THR A 58 7.55 -20.89 -17.63
CA THR A 58 8.99 -20.90 -17.41
C THR A 58 9.57 -22.31 -17.56
N THR A 59 8.94 -23.31 -16.94
CA THR A 59 9.36 -24.72 -16.97
C THR A 59 9.31 -25.29 -18.39
N VAL A 60 8.26 -25.01 -19.15
CA VAL A 60 8.13 -25.46 -20.56
C VAL A 60 9.27 -24.92 -21.41
N SER A 61 9.65 -23.66 -21.24
CA SER A 61 10.80 -23.08 -21.95
C SER A 61 12.11 -23.77 -21.58
N GLN A 62 12.30 -24.14 -20.31
CA GLN A 62 13.52 -24.78 -19.84
C GLN A 62 13.62 -26.25 -20.29
N VAL A 63 12.56 -27.03 -20.09
CA VAL A 63 12.48 -28.44 -20.48
C VAL A 63 12.56 -28.57 -22.00
N GLY A 64 11.87 -27.71 -22.75
CA GLY A 64 11.93 -27.68 -24.22
C GLY A 64 13.34 -27.47 -24.77
N GLY A 65 14.15 -26.63 -24.12
CA GLY A 65 15.56 -26.45 -24.48
C GLY A 65 16.44 -27.68 -24.23
N ARG A 66 16.09 -28.49 -23.22
CA ARG A 66 16.83 -29.70 -22.81
C ARG A 66 16.47 -30.95 -23.60
N LEU A 67 15.35 -30.97 -24.34
CA LEU A 67 14.95 -32.13 -25.17
C LEU A 67 15.98 -32.49 -26.25
N GLY A 68 16.86 -31.55 -26.62
CA GLY A 68 17.98 -31.80 -27.54
C GLY A 68 19.24 -32.38 -26.87
N GLU A 69 19.26 -32.49 -25.54
CA GLU A 69 20.39 -32.98 -24.76
C GLU A 69 20.22 -34.49 -24.45
N LEU A 70 21.29 -35.28 -24.56
CA LEU A 70 21.28 -36.70 -24.20
C LEU A 70 21.41 -36.87 -22.68
N ARG A 71 20.31 -36.73 -21.94
CA ARG A 71 20.29 -36.92 -20.48
C ARG A 71 19.29 -37.99 -20.05
N PHE A 72 19.64 -38.71 -18.99
CA PHE A 72 18.85 -39.80 -18.42
C PHE A 72 17.65 -39.34 -17.58
N ASP A 73 17.55 -38.06 -17.24
CA ASP A 73 16.48 -37.45 -16.42
C ASP A 73 15.44 -36.67 -17.24
N THR A 74 15.59 -36.64 -18.57
CA THR A 74 14.76 -35.82 -19.47
C THR A 74 13.30 -36.26 -19.45
N ASP A 75 13.02 -37.55 -19.32
CA ASP A 75 11.67 -38.11 -19.22
C ASP A 75 10.98 -37.69 -17.92
N LEU A 76 11.70 -37.71 -16.80
CA LEU A 76 11.19 -37.25 -15.50
C LEU A 76 10.89 -35.75 -15.51
N ASP A 77 11.80 -34.92 -16.06
CA ASP A 77 11.60 -33.47 -16.24
C ASP A 77 10.32 -33.17 -17.07
N VAL A 78 10.09 -33.95 -18.14
CA VAL A 78 8.87 -33.85 -18.97
C VAL A 78 7.64 -34.27 -18.18
N SER A 79 7.70 -35.37 -17.42
CA SER A 79 6.61 -35.83 -16.57
C SER A 79 6.21 -34.79 -15.51
N HIS A 80 7.17 -34.10 -14.88
CA HIS A 80 6.90 -32.99 -13.97
C HIS A 80 6.22 -31.80 -14.67
N ALA A 81 6.68 -31.41 -15.87
CA ALA A 81 6.08 -30.32 -16.64
C ALA A 81 4.63 -30.64 -17.05
N VAL A 82 4.37 -31.88 -17.46
CA VAL A 82 3.00 -32.36 -17.78
C VAL A 82 2.11 -32.32 -16.54
N VAL A 83 2.60 -32.77 -15.38
CA VAL A 83 1.84 -32.69 -14.13
C VAL A 83 1.52 -31.25 -13.74
N ARG A 84 2.48 -30.33 -13.87
CA ARG A 84 2.24 -28.90 -13.61
C ARG A 84 1.15 -28.32 -14.52
N TYR A 85 1.08 -28.75 -15.78
CA TYR A 85 -0.02 -28.38 -16.68
C TYR A 85 -1.37 -28.95 -16.22
N LEU A 86 -1.41 -30.20 -15.75
CA LEU A 86 -2.62 -30.82 -15.20
C LEU A 86 -3.11 -30.11 -13.93
N GLU A 87 -2.21 -29.61 -13.09
CA GLU A 87 -2.55 -28.78 -11.93
C GLU A 87 -3.17 -27.43 -12.32
N VAL A 88 -2.68 -26.81 -13.40
CA VAL A 88 -3.31 -25.59 -13.94
C VAL A 88 -4.72 -25.89 -14.46
N LEU A 89 -4.92 -27.04 -15.12
CA LEU A 89 -6.26 -27.50 -15.53
C LEU A 89 -7.17 -27.81 -14.34
N LYS A 90 -6.62 -28.42 -13.28
CA LYS A 90 -7.33 -28.67 -12.01
C LYS A 90 -7.86 -27.36 -11.46
N LEU A 91 -7.01 -26.35 -11.33
CA LEU A 91 -7.38 -25.03 -10.81
C LEU A 91 -8.42 -24.33 -11.67
N ALA A 92 -8.29 -24.37 -13.01
CA ALA A 92 -9.29 -23.81 -13.91
C ALA A 92 -10.67 -24.49 -13.75
N SER A 93 -10.70 -25.81 -13.59
CA SER A 93 -11.94 -26.55 -13.34
C SER A 93 -12.54 -26.23 -11.97
N LEU A 94 -11.71 -26.09 -10.93
CA LEU A 94 -12.19 -25.72 -9.59
C LEU A 94 -12.75 -24.30 -9.59
N MET A 95 -12.08 -23.34 -10.24
CA MET A 95 -12.57 -21.97 -10.37
C MET A 95 -13.96 -21.90 -11.03
N GLU A 96 -14.19 -22.71 -12.07
CA GLU A 96 -15.49 -22.79 -12.75
C GLU A 96 -16.57 -23.38 -11.85
N ARG A 97 -16.28 -24.50 -11.16
CA ARG A 97 -17.25 -25.16 -10.27
C ARG A 97 -17.55 -24.38 -9.00
N THR A 98 -16.56 -23.71 -8.43
CA THR A 98 -16.75 -22.83 -7.26
C THR A 98 -17.57 -21.61 -7.64
N ARG A 99 -17.43 -21.07 -8.87
CA ARG A 99 -18.35 -20.04 -9.39
C ARG A 99 -19.79 -20.53 -9.49
N ALA A 100 -20.00 -21.82 -9.76
CA ALA A 100 -21.31 -22.46 -9.74
C ALA A 100 -21.79 -22.87 -8.32
N GLY A 101 -21.09 -22.43 -7.27
CA GLY A 101 -21.46 -22.66 -5.87
C GLY A 101 -21.02 -24.01 -5.29
N GLN A 102 -20.18 -24.78 -5.99
CA GLN A 102 -19.71 -26.08 -5.50
C GLN A 102 -18.41 -25.94 -4.68
N PRO A 103 -18.34 -26.46 -3.44
CA PRO A 103 -17.15 -26.38 -2.60
C PRO A 103 -15.92 -27.10 -3.18
N VAL A 104 -14.72 -26.60 -2.92
CA VAL A 104 -13.46 -27.21 -3.39
C VAL A 104 -13.32 -28.63 -2.85
N ALA A 105 -13.60 -28.87 -1.57
CA ALA A 105 -13.52 -30.19 -0.95
C ALA A 105 -14.43 -31.25 -1.58
N GLU A 106 -15.57 -30.84 -2.16
CA GLU A 106 -16.50 -31.76 -2.84
C GLU A 106 -16.11 -32.00 -4.29
N THR A 107 -15.56 -30.97 -4.95
CA THR A 107 -15.25 -31.00 -6.39
C THR A 107 -13.86 -31.54 -6.69
N LEU A 108 -12.90 -31.37 -5.79
CA LEU A 108 -11.50 -31.75 -5.96
C LEU A 108 -11.30 -33.26 -6.24
N PRO A 109 -11.94 -34.20 -5.49
CA PRO A 109 -11.79 -35.63 -5.77
C PRO A 109 -12.28 -36.02 -7.18
N GLU A 110 -13.39 -35.41 -7.61
CA GLU A 110 -13.98 -35.62 -8.94
C GLU A 110 -13.08 -35.11 -10.07
N VAL A 111 -12.44 -33.95 -9.88
CA VAL A 111 -11.51 -33.37 -10.86
C VAL A 111 -10.25 -34.23 -10.94
N ASN A 112 -9.68 -34.63 -9.80
CA ASN A 112 -8.53 -35.52 -9.73
C ASN A 112 -8.80 -36.85 -10.44
N GLN A 113 -9.94 -37.49 -10.16
CA GLN A 113 -10.30 -38.76 -10.78
C GLN A 113 -10.34 -38.66 -12.31
N ARG A 114 -10.84 -37.55 -12.87
CA ARG A 114 -10.89 -37.32 -14.32
C ARG A 114 -9.50 -37.08 -14.90
N LEU A 115 -8.68 -36.26 -14.26
CA LEU A 115 -7.31 -35.98 -14.72
C LEU A 115 -6.44 -37.25 -14.69
N LEU A 116 -6.55 -38.07 -13.64
CA LEU A 116 -5.79 -39.31 -13.47
C LEU A 116 -6.11 -40.41 -14.51
N GLN A 117 -7.18 -40.26 -15.30
CA GLN A 117 -7.48 -41.17 -16.41
C GLN A 117 -6.62 -40.90 -17.65
N ALA A 118 -6.01 -39.72 -17.75
CA ALA A 118 -5.28 -39.26 -18.93
C ALA A 118 -3.74 -39.29 -18.76
N VAL A 119 -3.23 -39.87 -17.66
CA VAL A 119 -1.81 -39.80 -17.29
C VAL A 119 -1.11 -41.17 -17.31
N THR A 120 0.20 -41.16 -17.46
CA THR A 120 1.06 -42.35 -17.29
C THR A 120 1.18 -42.75 -15.81
N ALA A 121 1.76 -43.93 -15.54
CA ALA A 121 2.01 -44.39 -14.16
C ALA A 121 2.95 -43.44 -13.39
N GLU A 122 4.00 -42.95 -14.04
CA GLU A 122 4.96 -42.00 -13.45
C GLU A 122 4.29 -40.64 -13.16
N GLN A 123 3.55 -40.09 -14.13
CA GLN A 123 2.82 -38.84 -13.95
C GLN A 123 1.76 -38.93 -12.85
N ARG A 124 1.12 -40.11 -12.70
CA ARG A 124 0.19 -40.39 -11.61
C ARG A 124 0.87 -40.26 -10.25
N GLU A 125 2.03 -40.89 -10.07
CA GLU A 125 2.78 -40.82 -8.81
C GLU A 125 3.19 -39.38 -8.46
N ILE A 126 3.68 -38.61 -9.44
CA ILE A 126 4.02 -37.19 -9.25
C ILE A 126 2.78 -36.36 -8.90
N PHE A 127 1.65 -36.60 -9.57
CA PHE A 127 0.41 -35.86 -9.34
C PHE A 127 -0.20 -36.17 -7.96
N GLU A 128 -0.19 -37.43 -7.54
CA GLU A 128 -0.73 -37.87 -6.24
C GLU A 128 0.14 -37.41 -5.06
N THR A 129 1.43 -37.14 -5.28
CA THR A 129 2.37 -36.64 -4.25
C THR A 129 2.46 -35.11 -4.19
N SER A 130 1.73 -34.41 -5.06
CA SER A 130 1.70 -32.94 -5.05
C SER A 130 1.04 -32.39 -3.79
N ALA A 131 1.68 -31.37 -3.19
CA ALA A 131 1.14 -30.65 -2.03
C ALA A 131 -0.03 -29.70 -2.38
N LEU A 132 -0.40 -29.59 -3.66
CA LEU A 132 -1.44 -28.65 -4.11
C LEU A 132 -2.80 -28.97 -3.50
N ASP A 133 -3.16 -30.25 -3.37
CA ASP A 133 -4.49 -30.64 -2.87
C ASP A 133 -4.65 -30.30 -1.39
N ASP A 134 -3.63 -30.58 -0.58
CA ASP A 134 -3.59 -30.20 0.83
C ASP A 134 -3.64 -28.68 0.98
N TYR A 135 -2.87 -27.94 0.18
CA TYR A 135 -2.90 -26.47 0.18
C TYR A 135 -4.29 -25.91 -0.13
N LEU A 136 -4.98 -26.48 -1.13
CA LEU A 136 -6.32 -26.04 -1.53
C LEU A 136 -7.39 -26.36 -0.47
N LEU A 137 -7.31 -27.54 0.14
CA LEU A 137 -8.23 -27.96 1.21
C LEU A 137 -8.00 -27.17 2.50
N ASP A 138 -6.74 -26.88 2.84
CA ASP A 138 -6.39 -26.07 4.00
C ASP A 138 -6.82 -24.61 3.80
N ALA A 139 -6.66 -24.05 2.60
CA ALA A 139 -7.17 -22.72 2.27
C ALA A 139 -8.70 -22.61 2.46
N GLU A 140 -9.47 -23.61 2.01
CA GLU A 140 -10.93 -23.65 2.19
C GLU A 140 -11.33 -23.87 3.66
N ARG A 141 -10.58 -24.66 4.41
CA ARG A 141 -10.82 -24.88 5.86
C ARG A 141 -10.52 -23.62 6.66
N ASP A 142 -9.39 -22.97 6.39
CA ASP A 142 -9.03 -21.68 6.98
C ASP A 142 -10.12 -20.65 6.67
N GLU A 143 -10.70 -20.69 5.47
CA GLU A 143 -11.82 -19.83 5.10
C GLU A 143 -13.08 -20.09 5.95
N LYS A 144 -13.51 -21.36 6.03
CA LYS A 144 -14.66 -21.73 6.86
C LYS A 144 -14.43 -21.42 8.34
N LEU A 145 -13.19 -21.58 8.84
CA LEU A 145 -12.82 -21.22 10.20
C LEU A 145 -12.80 -19.70 10.40
N ARG A 146 -12.34 -18.92 9.42
CA ARG A 146 -12.35 -17.44 9.45
C ARG A 146 -13.76 -16.90 9.40
N GLN A 147 -14.59 -17.36 8.46
CA GLN A 147 -16.00 -17.00 8.39
C GLN A 147 -16.69 -17.31 9.71
N ARG A 148 -16.55 -18.53 10.24
CA ARG A 148 -17.10 -18.92 11.54
C ARG A 148 -16.53 -18.09 12.70
N ALA A 149 -15.26 -17.71 12.68
CA ALA A 149 -14.66 -16.85 13.70
C ALA A 149 -15.18 -15.40 13.62
N VAL A 150 -15.41 -14.89 12.42
CA VAL A 150 -16.03 -13.57 12.16
C VAL A 150 -17.50 -13.59 12.59
N THR A 151 -18.26 -14.66 12.30
CA THR A 151 -19.65 -14.78 12.75
C THR A 151 -19.78 -15.04 14.25
N ALA A 152 -18.82 -15.73 14.87
CA ALA A 152 -18.84 -16.07 16.29
C ALA A 152 -18.31 -14.95 17.19
N ARG A 153 -17.52 -14.01 16.67
CA ARG A 153 -17.15 -12.80 17.39
C ARG A 153 -18.26 -11.78 17.25
N GLY A 154 -19.08 -11.65 18.28
CA GLY A 154 -19.74 -10.38 18.59
C GLY A 154 -18.70 -9.32 18.97
N GLU A 155 -17.78 -8.99 18.06
CA GLU A 155 -16.95 -7.80 18.20
C GLU A 155 -17.89 -6.60 18.05
N PRO A 156 -17.98 -5.71 19.05
CA PRO A 156 -18.77 -4.51 18.93
C PRO A 156 -18.26 -3.70 17.74
N SER A 157 -19.18 -3.18 16.92
CA SER A 157 -18.85 -2.35 15.77
C SER A 157 -17.85 -1.26 16.15
N LEU A 158 -16.82 -1.10 15.32
CA LEU A 158 -15.79 -0.09 15.49
C LEU A 158 -16.21 1.28 14.94
N GLU A 159 -17.43 1.40 14.41
CA GLU A 159 -17.95 2.60 13.75
C GLU A 159 -17.79 3.87 14.59
N ALA A 160 -18.02 3.78 15.91
CA ALA A 160 -17.87 4.89 16.84
C ALA A 160 -16.42 5.38 17.03
N PHE A 161 -15.44 4.54 16.69
CA PHE A 161 -14.01 4.83 16.85
C PHE A 161 -13.34 5.27 15.54
N LEU A 162 -14.04 5.14 14.40
CA LEU A 162 -13.53 5.59 13.11
C LEU A 162 -13.41 7.13 13.09
N PRO A 163 -12.38 7.69 12.42
CA PRO A 163 -12.17 9.13 12.34
C PRO A 163 -13.15 9.79 11.36
N ARG A 164 -14.45 9.73 11.63
CA ARG A 164 -15.49 10.25 10.76
C ARG A 164 -15.57 11.78 10.77
N ARG A 165 -15.93 12.33 9.62
CA ARG A 165 -16.21 13.77 9.44
C ARG A 165 -17.37 13.93 8.45
N GLY A 166 -18.56 14.12 8.99
CA GLY A 166 -19.78 14.05 8.18
C GLY A 166 -20.00 12.60 7.72
N GLU A 167 -20.26 12.41 6.43
CA GLU A 167 -20.54 11.10 5.83
C GLU A 167 -19.28 10.29 5.50
N GLY A 168 -18.10 10.91 5.47
CA GLY A 168 -16.83 10.22 5.20
C GLY A 168 -15.83 10.29 6.34
N LEU A 169 -14.55 10.13 6.00
CA LEU A 169 -13.43 10.04 6.94
C LEU A 169 -12.53 11.27 6.87
N LEU A 170 -11.89 11.60 7.98
CA LEU A 170 -10.77 12.54 8.03
C LEU A 170 -9.46 11.76 7.86
N LEU A 171 -8.80 11.90 6.72
CA LEU A 171 -7.58 11.16 6.37
C LEU A 171 -6.41 12.11 6.06
N SER A 172 -5.20 11.62 6.31
CA SER A 172 -3.93 12.21 5.87
C SER A 172 -3.13 11.24 5.01
N ALA A 173 -2.09 11.71 4.34
CA ALA A 173 -1.19 10.84 3.57
C ALA A 173 -0.65 9.66 4.39
N SER A 174 -0.24 9.92 5.63
CA SER A 174 0.25 8.88 6.55
C SER A 174 -0.84 7.89 6.96
N ASP A 175 -2.10 8.34 7.06
CA ASP A 175 -3.23 7.46 7.35
C ASP A 175 -3.46 6.48 6.21
N ILE A 176 -3.49 6.99 4.97
CA ILE A 176 -3.64 6.19 3.74
C ILE A 176 -2.48 5.20 3.62
N GLN A 177 -1.24 5.67 3.72
CA GLN A 177 -0.07 4.81 3.63
C GLN A 177 -0.01 3.75 4.74
N THR A 178 -0.46 4.08 5.96
CA THR A 178 -0.52 3.11 7.06
C THR A 178 -1.52 2.00 6.76
N TYR A 179 -2.70 2.36 6.24
CA TYR A 179 -3.72 1.38 5.86
C TYR A 179 -3.24 0.49 4.71
N LEU A 180 -2.70 1.08 3.63
CA LEU A 180 -2.14 0.33 2.50
C LEU A 180 -0.98 -0.59 2.91
N THR A 181 -0.17 -0.18 3.89
CA THR A 181 0.91 -1.02 4.42
C THR A 181 0.33 -2.23 5.17
N CYS A 182 -0.63 -1.98 6.07
CA CYS A 182 -1.33 -3.01 6.82
C CYS A 182 -2.60 -2.45 7.47
N PRO A 183 -3.81 -2.89 7.08
CA PRO A 183 -5.06 -2.45 7.70
C PRO A 183 -5.12 -2.70 9.20
N LEU A 184 -4.56 -3.82 9.68
CA LEU A 184 -4.48 -4.08 11.12
C LEU A 184 -3.57 -3.08 11.86
N LYS A 185 -2.45 -2.66 11.25
CA LYS A 185 -1.60 -1.59 11.81
C LYS A 185 -2.38 -0.29 11.92
N TYR A 186 -3.20 0.03 10.92
CA TYR A 186 -4.09 1.20 10.97
C TYR A 186 -5.10 1.09 12.11
N LYS A 187 -5.76 -0.07 12.27
CA LYS A 187 -6.70 -0.33 13.39
C LYS A 187 -6.04 -0.06 14.73
N PHE A 188 -4.85 -0.61 14.97
CA PHE A 188 -4.12 -0.38 16.22
C PHE A 188 -3.74 1.10 16.43
N ALA A 189 -3.23 1.77 15.40
CA ALA A 189 -2.73 3.14 15.52
C ALA A 189 -3.83 4.21 15.57
N ARG A 190 -4.93 4.03 14.82
CA ARG A 190 -5.95 5.08 14.61
C ARG A 190 -7.29 4.81 15.24
N VAL A 191 -7.72 3.55 15.23
CA VAL A 191 -9.02 3.15 15.78
C VAL A 191 -8.87 2.89 17.28
N PHE A 192 -7.96 1.99 17.66
CA PHE A 192 -7.68 1.69 19.07
C PHE A 192 -6.76 2.71 19.74
N ARG A 193 -6.02 3.48 18.94
CA ARG A 193 -5.08 4.52 19.41
C ARG A 193 -4.10 3.97 20.45
N ILE A 194 -3.61 2.75 20.21
CA ILE A 194 -2.59 2.13 21.06
C ILE A 194 -1.34 3.02 20.98
N PRO A 195 -0.86 3.57 22.10
CA PRO A 195 0.35 4.37 22.11
C PRO A 195 1.56 3.54 21.66
N SER A 196 2.37 4.07 20.77
CA SER A 196 3.70 3.54 20.46
C SER A 196 4.76 4.54 20.89
N GLU A 197 5.86 4.03 21.45
CA GLU A 197 7.01 4.88 21.75
C GLU A 197 7.72 5.24 20.43
N PRO A 198 7.90 6.53 20.13
CA PRO A 198 8.59 6.92 18.91
C PRO A 198 10.05 6.49 19.00
N THR A 199 10.51 5.81 17.95
CA THR A 199 11.90 5.41 17.79
C THR A 199 12.83 6.63 17.83
N LEU A 200 14.12 6.40 18.13
CA LEU A 200 15.13 7.47 18.11
C LEU A 200 15.11 8.27 16.79
N ASN A 201 15.01 7.56 15.65
CA ASN A 201 14.95 8.18 14.32
C ASN A 201 13.68 9.03 14.11
N GLN A 202 12.52 8.58 14.61
CA GLN A 202 11.28 9.36 14.54
C GLN A 202 11.35 10.62 15.42
N ARG A 203 11.82 10.49 16.66
CA ARG A 203 12.06 11.64 17.55
C ARG A 203 13.02 12.65 16.90
N PHE A 204 14.09 12.15 16.30
CA PHE A 204 15.08 12.95 15.61
C PHE A 204 14.50 13.67 14.38
N GLY A 205 13.71 12.98 13.56
CA GLY A 205 12.99 13.60 12.44
C GLY A 205 12.09 14.74 12.90
N ILE A 206 11.25 14.49 13.91
CA ILE A 206 10.37 15.53 14.50
C ILE A 206 11.18 16.75 14.95
N LEU A 207 12.33 16.53 15.61
CA LEU A 207 13.22 17.62 16.03
C LEU A 207 13.69 18.46 14.83
N VAL A 208 14.16 17.83 13.76
CA VAL A 208 14.68 18.55 12.59
C VAL A 208 13.58 19.38 11.91
N HIS A 209 12.36 18.84 11.74
CA HIS A 209 11.24 19.62 11.21
C HIS A 209 10.91 20.83 12.12
N GLN A 210 10.81 20.63 13.43
CA GLN A 210 10.54 21.72 14.38
C GLN A 210 11.60 22.83 14.36
N VAL A 211 12.87 22.45 14.15
CA VAL A 211 13.97 23.42 14.02
C VAL A 211 13.81 24.25 12.75
N LEU A 212 13.56 23.60 11.60
CA LEU A 212 13.37 24.29 10.32
C LEU A 212 12.10 25.14 10.30
N GLU A 213 10.98 24.63 10.83
CA GLU A 213 9.72 25.38 11.02
C GLU A 213 9.97 26.68 11.79
N ARG A 214 10.60 26.59 12.98
CA ARG A 214 10.87 27.78 13.81
C ARG A 214 11.86 28.73 13.17
N TYR A 215 12.89 28.19 12.53
CA TYR A 215 13.87 28.99 11.81
C TYR A 215 13.20 29.84 10.73
N HIS A 216 12.28 29.26 9.95
CA HIS A 216 11.58 29.98 8.89
C HIS A 216 10.41 30.83 9.37
N ALA A 217 9.80 30.51 10.50
CA ALA A 217 8.80 31.37 11.15
C ALA A 217 9.40 32.70 11.65
N GLY A 218 10.72 32.75 11.90
CA GLY A 218 11.43 33.98 12.24
C GLY A 218 11.55 34.96 11.07
N SER A 219 11.78 36.24 11.39
CA SER A 219 12.08 37.28 10.40
C SER A 219 13.35 36.94 9.61
N GLU A 220 13.47 37.44 8.38
CA GLU A 220 14.68 37.19 7.56
C GLU A 220 15.98 37.61 8.23
N ALA A 221 15.97 38.73 8.97
CA ALA A 221 17.12 39.18 9.75
C ALA A 221 17.48 38.22 10.90
N GLY A 222 16.50 37.49 11.43
CA GLY A 222 16.68 36.48 12.48
C GLY A 222 17.14 35.11 11.96
N ARG A 223 17.09 34.87 10.64
CA ARG A 223 17.48 33.60 10.01
C ARG A 223 19.00 33.46 9.90
N THR A 224 19.69 33.54 11.03
CA THR A 224 21.16 33.41 11.12
C THR A 224 21.57 31.98 11.47
N LEU A 225 22.81 31.61 11.14
CA LEU A 225 23.35 30.31 11.51
C LEU A 225 23.36 30.05 13.04
N PRO A 226 23.78 31.01 13.90
CA PRO A 226 23.71 30.84 15.34
C PRO A 226 22.28 30.55 15.86
N GLU A 227 21.26 31.18 15.28
CA GLU A 227 19.87 30.92 15.65
C GLU A 227 19.46 29.49 15.27
N LEU A 228 19.77 29.05 14.05
CA LEU A 228 19.46 27.69 13.59
C LEU A 228 20.08 26.61 14.49
N LEU A 229 21.36 26.79 14.84
CA LEU A 229 22.06 25.86 15.73
C LEU A 229 21.56 25.95 17.18
N GLY A 230 21.19 27.14 17.64
CA GLY A 230 20.57 27.34 18.95
C GLY A 230 19.21 26.65 19.06
N LEU A 231 18.38 26.70 18.01
CA LEU A 231 17.13 25.97 17.92
C LEU A 231 17.36 24.45 17.97
N LEU A 232 18.37 23.94 17.27
CA LEU A 232 18.77 22.53 17.34
C LEU A 232 19.16 22.15 18.78
N GLU A 233 20.01 22.92 19.45
CA GLU A 233 20.42 22.63 20.82
C GLU A 233 19.24 22.65 21.80
N ALA A 234 18.40 23.68 21.74
CA ALA A 234 17.24 23.81 22.59
C ALA A 234 16.21 22.70 22.34
N GLY A 235 16.06 22.28 21.08
CA GLY A 235 15.21 21.16 20.70
C GLY A 235 15.79 19.80 21.14
N TRP A 236 17.11 19.61 21.03
CA TRP A 236 17.81 18.41 21.49
C TRP A 236 17.60 18.18 22.99
N ARG A 237 17.76 19.24 23.80
CA ARG A 237 17.55 19.17 25.25
C ARG A 237 16.09 18.87 25.60
N ARG A 238 15.14 19.58 24.99
CA ARG A 238 13.70 19.38 25.23
C ARG A 238 13.20 18.03 24.75
N GLY A 239 13.77 17.52 23.65
CA GLY A 239 13.46 16.22 23.10
C GLY A 239 13.92 15.07 24.00
N GLY A 240 14.73 15.32 25.04
CA GLY A 240 15.26 14.31 25.94
C GLY A 240 16.27 13.38 25.29
N PHE A 241 17.02 13.88 24.31
CA PHE A 241 18.12 13.11 23.71
C PHE A 241 19.30 13.07 24.69
N GLY A 242 19.83 11.88 24.93
CA GLY A 242 20.96 11.64 25.80
C GLY A 242 22.32 11.82 25.11
N ASP A 243 23.31 11.13 25.66
CA ASP A 243 24.72 11.15 25.23
C ASP A 243 25.21 9.78 24.74
N SER A 244 24.29 8.89 24.34
CA SER A 244 24.67 7.63 23.71
C SER A 244 25.52 7.89 22.46
N GLU A 245 26.35 6.91 22.07
CA GLU A 245 27.18 7.00 20.87
C GLU A 245 26.36 7.37 19.63
N GLU A 246 25.21 6.73 19.46
CA GLU A 246 24.28 6.95 18.35
C GLU A 246 23.68 8.36 18.38
N GLU A 247 23.22 8.84 19.54
CA GLU A 247 22.70 10.19 19.71
C GLU A 247 23.78 11.26 19.44
N ARG A 248 25.01 11.06 19.91
CA ARG A 248 26.15 11.96 19.62
C ARG A 248 26.43 12.02 18.12
N GLN A 249 26.41 10.88 17.43
CA GLN A 249 26.59 10.84 15.98
C GLN A 249 25.44 11.55 15.23
N LEU A 250 24.18 11.32 15.64
CA LEU A 250 23.02 12.01 15.08
C LEU A 250 23.10 13.52 15.28
N ARG A 251 23.52 13.98 16.46
CA ARG A 251 23.72 15.42 16.75
C ARG A 251 24.78 16.01 15.83
N GLY A 252 25.92 15.34 15.70
CA GLY A 252 27.00 15.76 14.79
C GLY A 252 26.53 15.86 13.35
N LYS A 253 25.80 14.84 12.87
CA LYS A 253 25.20 14.84 11.52
C LYS A 253 24.20 15.97 11.34
N ALA A 254 23.29 16.19 12.29
CA ALA A 254 22.32 17.28 12.23
C ALA A 254 23.00 18.65 12.14
N THR A 255 23.98 18.91 12.99
CA THR A 255 24.75 20.17 12.97
C THR A 255 25.38 20.42 11.61
N GLN A 256 26.11 19.43 11.07
CA GLN A 256 26.76 19.56 9.76
C GLN A 256 25.76 19.75 8.63
N SER A 257 24.60 19.10 8.72
CA SER A 257 23.57 19.16 7.69
C SER A 257 22.80 20.48 7.73
N LEU A 258 22.51 21.00 8.91
CA LEU A 258 21.91 22.33 9.08
C LEU A 258 22.86 23.47 8.69
N LEU A 259 24.17 23.29 8.87
CA LEU A 259 25.19 24.20 8.32
C LEU A 259 25.08 24.26 6.80
N ARG A 260 25.15 23.11 6.11
CA ARG A 260 25.01 23.05 4.65
C ARG A 260 23.66 23.58 4.17
N TYR A 261 22.60 23.24 4.88
CA TYR A 261 21.26 23.76 4.62
C TYR A 261 21.22 25.28 4.70
N HIS A 262 21.85 25.91 5.72
CA HIS A 262 21.94 27.37 5.84
C HIS A 262 22.82 28.00 4.76
N ASP A 263 23.92 27.33 4.42
CA ASP A 263 24.76 27.51 3.23
C ASP A 263 23.95 27.80 1.97
N ARG A 264 23.33 26.70 1.55
CA ARG A 264 22.43 26.61 0.41
C ARG A 264 21.24 27.54 0.55
N PHE A 265 20.71 27.61 1.79
CA PHE A 265 19.86 28.66 2.40
C PHE A 265 19.82 29.93 1.55
N ARG A 266 21.01 30.52 1.53
CA ARG A 266 21.28 31.89 1.16
C ARG A 266 21.92 32.03 -0.21
N SER A 267 22.52 30.96 -0.74
CA SER A 267 23.25 31.01 -2.02
C SER A 267 22.38 30.70 -3.23
N GLU A 268 21.35 29.88 -3.06
CA GLU A 268 20.44 29.54 -4.16
C GLU A 268 19.42 30.65 -4.39
N GLU A 269 19.31 31.10 -5.65
CA GLU A 269 18.19 31.92 -6.09
C GLU A 269 16.90 31.09 -6.04
N ARG A 270 16.09 31.39 -5.03
CA ARG A 270 14.77 30.80 -4.84
C ARG A 270 13.84 31.78 -4.16
N GLU A 271 12.56 31.54 -4.34
CA GLU A 271 11.50 32.34 -3.75
C GLU A 271 10.58 31.44 -2.92
N PRO A 272 10.97 31.09 -1.67
CA PRO A 272 10.09 30.36 -0.77
C PRO A 272 8.89 31.23 -0.42
N VAL A 273 7.70 30.77 -0.81
CA VAL A 273 6.46 31.50 -0.59
C VAL A 273 5.82 31.09 0.73
N TRP A 274 5.84 29.79 1.04
CA TRP A 274 5.28 29.28 2.28
C TRP A 274 6.17 28.22 2.93
N PHE A 275 6.08 28.18 4.26
CA PHE A 275 6.61 27.11 5.09
C PHE A 275 5.47 26.54 5.93
N GLU A 276 5.49 25.23 6.19
CA GLU A 276 4.54 24.52 7.06
C GLU A 276 3.08 24.80 6.70
N ARG A 277 2.80 24.95 5.40
CA ARG A 277 1.48 25.36 4.92
C ARG A 277 0.52 24.19 5.01
N SER A 278 -0.52 24.34 5.83
CA SER A 278 -1.58 23.36 5.95
C SER A 278 -2.59 23.47 4.81
N PHE A 279 -3.13 22.34 4.38
CA PHE A 279 -4.26 22.28 3.46
C PHE A 279 -5.33 21.33 3.98
N GLN A 280 -6.56 21.57 3.51
CA GLN A 280 -7.68 20.67 3.71
C GLN A 280 -8.61 20.78 2.50
N PHE A 281 -9.00 19.64 1.94
CA PHE A 281 -9.91 19.58 0.79
C PHE A 281 -10.76 18.31 0.85
N ARG A 282 -11.90 18.32 0.15
CA ARG A 282 -12.76 17.14 0.03
C ARG A 282 -12.38 16.35 -1.22
N LEU A 283 -12.43 15.04 -1.09
CA LEU A 283 -12.32 14.12 -2.21
C LEU A 283 -13.33 12.99 -1.97
N GLY A 284 -14.36 12.92 -2.84
CA GLY A 284 -15.56 12.15 -2.57
C GLY A 284 -16.21 12.53 -1.23
N PRO A 285 -16.61 11.56 -0.39
CA PRO A 285 -17.16 11.82 0.94
C PRO A 285 -16.07 12.16 1.97
N HIS A 286 -14.78 11.92 1.66
CA HIS A 286 -13.68 12.05 2.61
C HIS A 286 -13.10 13.47 2.66
N LEU A 287 -12.61 13.85 3.83
CA LEU A 287 -11.91 15.10 4.07
C LEU A 287 -10.41 14.82 4.25
N LEU A 288 -9.61 15.32 3.33
CA LEU A 288 -8.18 15.07 3.27
C LEU A 288 -7.45 16.26 3.90
N ARG A 289 -6.43 15.98 4.70
CA ARG A 289 -5.60 17.00 5.33
C ARG A 289 -4.13 16.68 5.23
N GLY A 290 -3.32 17.73 5.18
CA GLY A 290 -1.87 17.61 5.20
C GLY A 290 -1.22 18.95 5.42
N ARG A 291 0.10 18.93 5.41
CA ARG A 291 0.95 20.10 5.61
C ARG A 291 2.20 19.91 4.78
N VAL A 292 2.50 20.89 3.94
CA VAL A 292 3.69 20.91 3.10
C VAL A 292 4.77 21.71 3.84
N ASP A 293 5.95 21.13 4.02
CA ASP A 293 7.03 21.77 4.79
C ASP A 293 7.51 23.07 4.13
N ARG A 294 7.63 23.08 2.80
CA ARG A 294 8.07 24.25 2.02
C ARG A 294 7.45 24.29 0.63
N VAL A 295 7.05 25.48 0.20
CA VAL A 295 6.54 25.77 -1.15
C VAL A 295 7.37 26.89 -1.75
N ASP A 296 8.02 26.59 -2.87
CA ASP A 296 8.84 27.55 -3.61
C ASP A 296 8.15 27.98 -4.90
N ARG A 297 8.26 29.26 -5.25
CA ARG A 297 7.93 29.75 -6.58
C ARG A 297 9.13 29.53 -7.50
N LEU A 298 8.85 28.98 -8.68
CA LEU A 298 9.82 28.73 -9.73
C LEU A 298 9.92 29.93 -10.68
N PRO A 299 11.05 30.11 -11.41
CA PRO A 299 11.23 31.22 -12.35
C PRO A 299 10.20 31.25 -13.50
N ASP A 300 9.63 30.11 -13.85
CA ASP A 300 8.57 29.99 -14.88
C ASP A 300 7.17 30.36 -14.34
N GLY A 301 7.06 30.74 -13.07
CA GLY A 301 5.81 31.07 -12.40
C GLY A 301 5.09 29.87 -11.80
N GLY A 302 5.58 28.65 -12.01
CA GLY A 302 5.10 27.43 -11.36
C GLY A 302 5.52 27.35 -9.89
N TYR A 303 5.08 26.30 -9.22
CA TYR A 303 5.41 26.04 -7.81
C TYR A 303 6.05 24.66 -7.62
N GLU A 304 7.01 24.59 -6.69
CA GLU A 304 7.62 23.34 -6.23
C GLU A 304 7.18 23.06 -4.79
N LEU A 305 6.56 21.90 -4.56
CA LEU A 305 6.22 21.40 -3.24
C LEU A 305 7.37 20.55 -2.70
N ILE A 306 7.89 20.89 -1.52
CA ILE A 306 9.04 20.25 -0.91
C ILE A 306 8.67 19.68 0.45
N ASP A 307 8.97 18.41 0.67
CA ASP A 307 8.83 17.72 1.95
C ASP A 307 10.21 17.28 2.46
N TYR A 308 10.52 17.63 3.71
CA TYR A 308 11.78 17.34 4.36
C TYR A 308 11.80 15.91 4.88
N LYS A 309 12.91 15.20 4.63
CA LYS A 309 13.15 13.85 5.13
C LYS A 309 14.48 13.78 5.86
N THR A 310 14.52 13.02 6.94
CA THR A 310 15.75 12.75 7.72
C THR A 310 16.22 11.29 7.63
N GLY A 311 15.45 10.45 6.93
CA GLY A 311 15.84 9.08 6.62
C GLY A 311 16.82 9.00 5.44
N ARG A 312 17.13 7.78 5.01
CA ARG A 312 17.99 7.56 3.84
C ARG A 312 17.29 8.04 2.55
N PRO A 313 18.04 8.66 1.62
CA PRO A 313 17.52 9.01 0.29
C PRO A 313 16.93 7.81 -0.43
N ARG A 314 15.75 8.01 -1.02
CA ARG A 314 15.12 7.04 -1.93
C ARG A 314 15.37 7.51 -3.36
N THR A 315 15.47 6.57 -4.28
CA THR A 315 15.57 6.89 -5.71
C THR A 315 14.21 7.35 -6.25
N PRO A 316 14.18 8.13 -7.35
CA PRO A 316 12.91 8.50 -8.00
C PRO A 316 12.03 7.29 -8.31
N ALA A 317 12.64 6.16 -8.69
CA ALA A 317 11.93 4.91 -8.96
C ALA A 317 11.18 4.35 -7.75
N GLN A 318 11.75 4.48 -6.54
CA GLN A 318 11.12 4.06 -5.29
C GLN A 318 10.01 5.00 -4.82
N LEU A 319 9.93 6.21 -5.39
CA LEU A 319 9.00 7.27 -5.02
C LEU A 319 7.83 7.41 -5.98
N ARG A 320 7.82 6.65 -7.08
CA ARG A 320 6.75 6.69 -8.10
C ARG A 320 5.37 6.35 -7.57
N ASP A 321 5.29 5.50 -6.55
CA ASP A 321 4.02 5.07 -5.96
C ASP A 321 3.76 5.72 -4.59
N ASP A 322 4.57 6.72 -4.22
CA ASP A 322 4.46 7.41 -2.95
C ASP A 322 3.23 8.34 -2.92
N VAL A 323 2.21 7.94 -2.15
CA VAL A 323 0.92 8.64 -2.06
C VAL A 323 1.06 10.07 -1.49
N GLN A 324 2.10 10.35 -0.68
CA GLN A 324 2.17 11.59 0.09
C GLN A 324 2.31 12.83 -0.79
N LEU A 325 3.26 12.84 -1.73
CA LEU A 325 3.46 14.01 -2.60
C LEU A 325 2.31 14.20 -3.59
N SER A 326 1.73 13.12 -4.12
CA SER A 326 0.54 13.22 -4.98
C SER A 326 -0.66 13.81 -4.25
N LEU A 327 -0.88 13.41 -2.98
CA LEU A 327 -1.90 14.05 -2.14
C LEU A 327 -1.61 15.54 -1.94
N TYR A 328 -0.33 15.92 -1.78
CA TYR A 328 0.05 17.32 -1.57
C TYR A 328 -0.18 18.16 -2.82
N ALA A 329 0.08 17.61 -4.01
CA ALA A 329 -0.19 18.27 -5.28
C ALA A 329 -1.70 18.51 -5.48
N VAL A 330 -2.52 17.49 -5.23
CA VAL A 330 -3.99 17.65 -5.26
C VAL A 330 -4.41 18.67 -4.20
N GLY A 331 -3.88 18.59 -2.98
CA GLY A 331 -4.19 19.53 -1.91
C GLY A 331 -3.81 20.97 -2.22
N ALA A 332 -2.66 21.21 -2.85
CA ALA A 332 -2.24 22.54 -3.28
C ALA A 332 -3.18 23.12 -4.34
N ARG A 333 -3.61 22.30 -5.31
CA ARG A 333 -4.57 22.73 -6.33
C ARG A 333 -5.94 23.05 -5.73
N GLU A 334 -6.50 22.12 -4.94
CA GLU A 334 -7.86 22.26 -4.41
C GLU A 334 -7.96 23.33 -3.30
N ALA A 335 -6.96 23.41 -2.40
CA ALA A 335 -7.03 24.31 -1.25
C ALA A 335 -6.38 25.67 -1.48
N TRP A 336 -5.35 25.75 -2.35
CA TRP A 336 -4.59 26.99 -2.57
C TRP A 336 -4.70 27.53 -3.99
N GLN A 337 -5.41 26.84 -4.90
CA GLN A 337 -5.52 27.22 -6.31
C GLN A 337 -4.14 27.33 -6.97
N LEU A 338 -3.19 26.50 -6.53
CA LEU A 338 -1.85 26.43 -7.07
C LEU A 338 -1.65 25.14 -7.87
N ASP A 339 -1.33 25.28 -9.14
CA ASP A 339 -0.82 24.16 -9.93
C ASP A 339 0.67 23.97 -9.61
N ALA A 340 0.94 22.92 -8.82
CA ALA A 340 2.30 22.52 -8.49
C ALA A 340 2.97 21.89 -9.72
N ALA A 341 3.91 22.63 -10.31
CA ALA A 341 4.65 22.18 -11.47
C ALA A 341 5.68 21.09 -11.12
N ARG A 342 6.15 21.07 -9.87
CA ARG A 342 7.17 20.11 -9.39
C ARG A 342 6.92 19.68 -7.95
N GLN A 343 7.40 18.49 -7.63
CA GLN A 343 7.36 17.92 -6.28
C GLN A 343 8.73 17.32 -5.97
N ALA A 344 9.18 17.46 -4.74
CA ALA A 344 10.47 16.89 -4.32
C ALA A 344 10.47 16.46 -2.86
N TYR A 345 11.21 15.38 -2.59
CA TYR A 345 11.70 15.10 -1.25
C TYR A 345 13.08 15.72 -1.08
N TYR A 346 13.30 16.38 0.05
CA TYR A 346 14.59 16.93 0.40
C TYR A 346 15.15 16.23 1.64
N TYR A 347 16.17 15.41 1.40
CA TYR A 347 16.86 14.64 2.42
C TYR A 347 17.88 15.53 3.13
N VAL A 348 17.46 16.12 4.24
CA VAL A 348 18.19 17.20 4.93
C VAL A 348 19.58 16.72 5.35
N LEU A 349 19.71 15.48 5.84
CA LEU A 349 20.98 14.96 6.34
C LEU A 349 22.02 14.73 5.24
N ASP A 350 21.56 14.26 4.09
CA ASP A 350 22.40 13.96 2.92
C ASP A 350 22.56 15.17 2.00
N ASP A 351 21.80 16.24 2.29
CA ASP A 351 21.81 17.49 1.53
C ASP A 351 21.40 17.25 0.06
N GLU A 352 20.47 16.31 -0.14
CA GLU A 352 20.05 15.79 -1.45
C GLU A 352 18.57 16.10 -1.73
N LYS A 353 18.29 16.70 -2.89
CA LYS A 353 16.92 16.93 -3.38
C LYS A 353 16.58 15.89 -4.44
N VAL A 354 15.58 15.07 -4.18
CA VAL A 354 15.10 14.04 -5.10
C VAL A 354 13.78 14.52 -5.72
N PRO A 355 13.77 14.89 -7.01
CA PRO A 355 12.55 15.27 -7.70
C PRO A 355 11.66 14.03 -7.89
N VAL A 356 10.35 14.26 -7.89
CA VAL A 356 9.34 13.24 -8.16
C VAL A 356 8.49 13.74 -9.33
N ASP A 357 8.75 13.18 -10.51
CA ASP A 357 8.01 13.50 -11.73
C ASP A 357 6.60 12.90 -11.61
N ARG A 358 5.61 13.78 -11.57
CA ARG A 358 4.19 13.47 -11.34
C ARG A 358 3.36 14.27 -12.34
N GLY A 359 2.46 13.60 -13.05
CA GLY A 359 1.64 14.18 -14.12
C GLY A 359 0.17 14.35 -13.71
N GLU A 360 -0.69 14.82 -14.62
CA GLU A 360 -2.13 14.95 -14.35
C GLU A 360 -2.84 13.62 -14.01
N ALA A 361 -2.26 12.49 -14.42
CA ALA A 361 -2.73 11.14 -14.11
C ALA A 361 -2.76 10.82 -12.59
N ASP A 362 -2.05 11.60 -11.77
CA ASP A 362 -1.97 11.40 -10.33
C ASP A 362 -3.28 11.71 -9.59
N ARG A 363 -4.15 12.60 -10.11
CA ARG A 363 -5.41 12.91 -9.41
C ARG A 363 -6.34 11.71 -9.36
N GLN A 364 -6.60 11.09 -10.51
CA GLN A 364 -7.53 9.96 -10.61
C GLN A 364 -7.00 8.75 -9.85
N ALA A 365 -5.68 8.51 -9.91
CA ALA A 365 -5.04 7.45 -9.13
C ALA A 365 -5.19 7.69 -7.62
N ILE A 366 -4.91 8.91 -7.14
CA ILE A 366 -5.10 9.26 -5.72
C ILE A 366 -6.56 9.18 -5.31
N GLU A 367 -7.47 9.62 -6.17
CA GLU A 367 -8.91 9.52 -5.90
C GLU A 367 -9.33 8.06 -5.74
N ALA A 368 -8.93 7.18 -6.65
CA ALA A 368 -9.19 5.74 -6.56
C ALA A 368 -8.59 5.15 -5.26
N THR A 369 -7.33 5.44 -4.95
CA THR A 369 -6.68 4.97 -3.72
C THR A 369 -7.38 5.48 -2.45
N VAL A 370 -7.80 6.74 -2.41
CA VAL A 370 -8.50 7.30 -1.25
C VAL A 370 -9.88 6.68 -1.08
N MET A 371 -10.61 6.43 -2.16
CA MET A 371 -11.91 5.75 -2.11
C MET A 371 -11.74 4.31 -1.63
N GLU A 372 -10.78 3.55 -2.20
CA GLU A 372 -10.47 2.17 -1.78
C GLU A 372 -10.14 2.08 -0.28
N VAL A 373 -9.23 2.94 0.19
CA VAL A 373 -8.87 2.99 1.61
C VAL A 373 -10.06 3.46 2.47
N GLY A 374 -10.83 4.42 1.97
CA GLY A 374 -11.99 4.96 2.65
C GLY A 374 -13.07 3.92 2.88
N ASP A 375 -13.40 3.18 1.83
CA ASP A 375 -14.38 2.08 1.84
C ASP A 375 -13.91 0.94 2.74
N GLY A 376 -12.62 0.56 2.65
CA GLY A 376 -12.03 -0.44 3.53
C GLY A 376 -12.12 -0.06 5.02
N ILE A 377 -11.79 1.19 5.38
CA ILE A 377 -11.90 1.68 6.77
C ILE A 377 -13.37 1.74 7.22
N LEU A 378 -14.29 2.23 6.37
CA LEU A 378 -15.72 2.34 6.70
C LEU A 378 -16.39 0.96 6.83
N GLY A 379 -16.00 0.00 6.00
CA GLY A 379 -16.38 -1.41 6.06
C GLY A 379 -15.71 -2.17 7.21
N GLN A 380 -14.83 -1.53 7.98
CA GLN A 380 -14.07 -2.13 9.08
C GLN A 380 -13.16 -3.29 8.64
N GLY A 381 -12.71 -3.27 7.38
CA GLY A 381 -11.69 -4.18 6.86
C GLY A 381 -10.34 -3.87 7.50
N PHE A 382 -9.96 -4.67 8.50
CA PHE A 382 -8.73 -4.47 9.26
C PHE A 382 -7.89 -5.73 9.33
N GLU A 383 -7.99 -6.57 8.30
CA GLU A 383 -7.25 -7.80 8.15
C GLU A 383 -5.75 -7.50 8.03
N PRO A 384 -4.89 -8.30 8.67
CA PRO A 384 -3.46 -8.12 8.55
C PRO A 384 -2.97 -8.54 7.16
N THR A 385 -2.10 -7.73 6.55
CA THR A 385 -1.37 -8.05 5.32
C THR A 385 0.12 -8.24 5.63
N PRO A 386 0.51 -9.39 6.22
CA PRO A 386 1.87 -9.58 6.70
C PRO A 386 2.87 -9.58 5.53
N SER A 387 3.95 -8.82 5.69
CA SER A 387 5.12 -8.88 4.83
C SER A 387 6.37 -8.71 5.67
N PHE A 388 7.50 -9.28 5.25
CA PHE A 388 8.76 -9.14 6.00
C PHE A 388 9.12 -7.66 6.20
N ALA A 389 8.94 -6.84 5.16
CA ALA A 389 9.23 -5.41 5.20
C ALA A 389 8.33 -4.65 6.20
N ALA A 390 7.02 -4.92 6.23
CA ALA A 390 6.10 -4.24 7.13
C ALA A 390 6.19 -4.77 8.58
N CYS A 391 6.31 -6.09 8.75
CA CYS A 391 6.24 -6.74 10.07
C CYS A 391 7.53 -6.63 10.88
N SER A 392 8.70 -6.62 10.23
CA SER A 392 10.01 -6.57 10.93
C SER A 392 10.20 -5.29 11.74
N GLN A 393 9.53 -4.20 11.34
CA GLN A 393 9.62 -2.87 11.96
C GLN A 393 8.25 -2.39 12.50
N CYS A 394 7.29 -3.29 12.69
CA CYS A 394 5.96 -2.92 13.17
C CYS A 394 5.95 -2.75 14.70
N ASP A 395 5.62 -1.56 15.17
CA ASP A 395 5.51 -1.23 16.60
C ASP A 395 4.49 -2.12 17.34
N PHE A 396 3.50 -2.66 16.62
CA PHE A 396 2.43 -3.48 17.20
C PHE A 396 2.69 -4.99 17.10
N ARG A 397 3.92 -5.40 16.77
CA ARG A 397 4.25 -6.82 16.59
C ARG A 397 3.84 -7.68 17.79
N ILE A 398 4.03 -7.20 19.02
CA ILE A 398 3.69 -7.94 20.25
C ILE A 398 2.18 -8.23 20.36
N ALA A 399 1.33 -7.32 19.88
CA ALA A 399 -0.13 -7.44 19.94
C ALA A 399 -0.73 -8.03 18.65
N CYS A 400 0.08 -8.28 17.63
CA CYS A 400 -0.39 -8.67 16.32
C CYS A 400 -0.60 -10.20 16.25
N PRO A 401 -1.82 -10.69 15.96
CA PRO A 401 -2.10 -12.12 15.82
C PRO A 401 -1.40 -12.77 14.62
N ALA A 402 -0.92 -11.96 13.66
CA ALA A 402 -0.16 -12.41 12.49
C ALA A 402 1.37 -12.32 12.68
N ALA A 403 1.86 -11.92 13.87
CA ALA A 403 3.29 -11.70 14.10
C ALA A 403 4.12 -12.98 14.38
N GLU A 404 3.49 -14.15 14.44
CA GLU A 404 4.14 -15.44 14.75
C GLU A 404 3.56 -16.63 13.96
N ARG A 405 3.51 -16.54 12.63
CA ARG A 405 3.40 -17.72 11.76
C ARG A 405 4.52 -17.76 10.75
#